data_AF-A0A931YJ12-F1
#
_entry.id   AF-A0A931YJ12-F1
#
_cell.length_a   1.000
_cell.length_b   1.000
_cell.length_c   1.000
_cell.angle_alpha   90.00
_cell.angle_beta   90.00
_cell.angle_gamma   90.00
#
_symmetry.space_group_name_H-M   'P 1'
#
loop_
_entity.id
_entity.type
_entity.pdbx_description
1 polymer ?
#
loop_
_entity_poly.entity_id
_entity_poly.type
_entity_poly.pdbx_seq_one_letter_code
_entity_poly.pdbx_strand_id
1 'polypeptide(L)'
;PEAELRARVETIQQRTFDLRNRAMDALVGLIRDLNAARTAGRSDAELEGARDFHRRAQFWLDFVEAENSMGFHAPQEAARILGESIDFSRRGQLAVRDLKPRS
;
A
#
# COMPACT_ATOMS: atom_id res chain seq x y z
N PRO A 1 5.28 -1.01 36.33
CA PRO A 1 4.13 -0.36 35.66
C PRO A 1 4.53 0.50 34.46
N GLU A 2 5.39 1.51 34.62
CA GLU A 2 5.81 2.40 33.51
C GLU A 2 6.57 1.65 32.40
N ALA A 3 7.56 0.82 32.76
CA ALA A 3 8.36 0.07 31.80
C ALA A 3 7.51 -0.89 30.94
N GLU A 4 6.49 -1.51 31.53
CA GLU A 4 5.55 -2.38 30.81
C GLU A 4 4.69 -1.59 29.83
N LEU A 5 4.17 -0.42 30.23
CA LEU A 5 3.40 0.46 29.35
C LEU A 5 4.26 0.95 28.18
N ARG A 6 5.51 1.37 28.44
CA ARG A 6 6.47 1.77 27.42
C ARG A 6 6.73 0.65 26.40
N ALA A 7 7.02 -0.55 26.88
CA ALA A 7 7.27 -1.71 26.02
C ALA A 7 6.06 -2.06 25.14
N ARG A 8 4.83 -1.87 25.65
CA ARG A 8 3.60 -2.06 24.87
C ARG A 8 3.46 -1.02 23.76
N VAL A 9 3.76 0.25 24.04
CA VAL A 9 3.74 1.32 23.02
C VAL A 9 4.76 1.03 21.92
N GLU A 10 6.00 0.73 22.30
CA GLU A 10 7.09 0.43 21.35
C GLU A 10 6.73 -0.78 20.47
N THR A 11 6.13 -1.82 21.05
CA THR A 11 5.66 -2.99 20.30
C THR A 11 4.60 -2.62 19.26
N ILE A 12 3.66 -1.74 19.59
CA ILE A 12 2.63 -1.27 18.66
C ILE A 12 3.28 -0.48 17.52
N GLN A 13 4.10 0.50 17.85
CA GLN A 13 4.73 1.38 16.86
C GLN A 13 5.63 0.61 15.90
N GLN A 14 6.41 -0.34 16.42
CA GLN A 14 7.26 -1.20 15.60
C GLN A 14 6.44 -2.04 14.60
N ARG A 15 5.34 -2.65 15.06
CA ARG A 15 4.47 -3.45 14.18
C ARG A 15 3.82 -2.60 13.10
N THR A 16 3.37 -1.40 13.43
CA THR A 16 2.83 -0.46 12.44
C THR A 16 3.89 -0.06 11.44
N PHE A 17 5.09 0.29 11.89
CA PHE A 17 6.23 0.65 11.03
C PHE A 17 6.56 -0.46 10.02
N ASP A 18 6.69 -1.70 10.49
CA ASP A 18 7.02 -2.84 9.64
C ASP A 18 5.92 -3.09 8.58
N LEU A 19 4.65 -3.04 8.98
CA LEU A 19 3.53 -3.23 8.07
C LEU A 19 3.39 -2.09 7.06
N ARG A 20 3.64 -0.86 7.50
CA ARG A 20 3.64 0.34 6.66
C ARG A 20 4.71 0.27 5.58
N ASN A 21 5.91 -0.19 5.92
CA ASN A 21 6.97 -0.39 4.93
C ASN A 21 6.61 -1.48 3.91
N ARG A 22 5.98 -2.57 4.35
CA ARG A 22 5.47 -3.60 3.43
C ARG A 22 4.39 -3.07 2.48
N ALA A 23 3.51 -2.19 2.97
CA ALA A 23 2.50 -1.51 2.14
C ALA A 23 3.15 -0.56 1.13
N MET A 24 4.12 0.25 1.56
CA MET A 24 4.93 1.12 0.70
C MET A 24 5.64 0.31 -0.41
N ASP A 25 6.27 -0.81 -0.07
CA ASP A 25 6.96 -1.66 -1.05
C ASP A 25 6.00 -2.23 -2.09
N ALA A 26 4.80 -2.66 -1.67
CA ALA A 26 3.77 -3.15 -2.58
C ALA A 26 3.28 -2.05 -3.54
N LEU A 27 3.05 -0.85 -3.00
CA LEU A 27 2.61 0.32 -3.77
C LEU A 27 3.67 0.76 -4.78
N VAL A 28 4.93 0.86 -4.36
CA VAL A 28 6.06 1.16 -5.25
C VAL A 28 6.21 0.09 -6.33
N GLY A 29 5.96 -1.17 -6.00
CA GLY A 29 5.88 -2.26 -6.99
C GLY A 29 4.84 -1.99 -8.07
N LEU A 30 3.61 -1.64 -7.68
CA LEU A 30 2.55 -1.29 -8.62
C LEU A 30 2.90 -0.05 -9.47
N ILE A 31 3.51 0.97 -8.87
CA ILE A 31 3.96 2.17 -9.60
C ILE A 31 4.96 1.79 -10.70
N ARG A 32 5.91 0.89 -10.40
CA ARG A 32 6.89 0.40 -11.37
C ARG A 32 6.23 -0.39 -12.50
N ASP A 33 5.28 -1.27 -12.19
CA ASP A 33 4.56 -2.07 -13.18
C ASP A 33 3.73 -1.19 -14.12
N LEU A 34 3.01 -0.20 -13.58
CA LEU A 34 2.26 0.79 -14.35
C LEU A 34 3.18 1.60 -15.28
N ASN A 35 4.34 2.03 -14.79
CA ASN A 35 5.29 2.78 -15.60
C ASN A 35 5.89 1.92 -16.71
N ALA A 36 6.27 0.67 -16.41
CA ALA A 36 6.77 -0.28 -17.41
C ALA A 36 5.72 -0.55 -18.51
N ALA A 37 4.46 -0.78 -18.13
CA ALA A 37 3.37 -1.00 -19.09
C ALA A 37 3.11 0.22 -19.98
N ARG A 38 3.15 1.43 -19.40
CA ARG A 38 3.05 2.69 -20.17
C ARG A 38 4.21 2.84 -21.14
N THR A 39 5.44 2.59 -20.71
CA THR A 39 6.64 2.64 -21.58
C THR A 39 6.60 1.59 -22.69
N ALA A 40 5.97 0.44 -22.46
CA ALA A 40 5.67 -0.57 -23.48
C ALA A 40 4.53 -0.17 -24.45
N GLY A 41 4.00 1.05 -24.31
CA GLY A 41 3.00 1.64 -25.20
C GLY A 41 1.57 1.18 -24.94
N ARG A 42 1.24 0.74 -23.73
CA ARG A 42 -0.16 0.59 -23.31
C ARG A 42 -0.82 1.97 -23.26
N SER A 43 -2.04 2.04 -23.76
CA SER A 43 -2.86 3.24 -23.71
C SER A 43 -3.33 3.54 -22.28
N ASP A 44 -3.69 4.79 -22.02
CA ASP A 44 -4.28 5.18 -20.73
C ASP A 44 -5.57 4.41 -20.44
N ALA A 45 -6.38 4.13 -21.47
CA ALA A 45 -7.61 3.35 -21.34
C ALA A 45 -7.36 1.90 -20.90
N GLU A 46 -6.29 1.26 -21.39
CA GLU A 46 -5.89 -0.08 -20.94
C GLU A 46 -5.41 -0.08 -19.48
N LEU A 47 -4.80 1.02 -19.03
CA LEU A 47 -4.22 1.12 -17.68
C LEU A 47 -5.20 1.61 -16.61
N GLU A 48 -6.39 2.08 -16.97
CA GLU A 48 -7.31 2.73 -16.03
C GLU A 48 -7.67 1.83 -14.83
N GLY A 49 -7.97 0.56 -15.07
CA GLY A 49 -8.31 -0.38 -14.00
C GLY A 49 -7.17 -0.59 -12.98
N ALA A 50 -5.92 -0.62 -13.45
CA ALA A 50 -4.76 -0.70 -12.56
C ALA A 50 -4.49 0.63 -11.84
N ARG A 51 -4.75 1.78 -12.49
CA ARG A 51 -4.63 3.12 -11.89
C ARG A 51 -5.67 3.35 -10.79
N ASP A 52 -6.87 2.79 -10.93
CA ASP A 52 -7.90 2.83 -9.87
C ASP A 52 -7.42 2.15 -8.59
N PHE A 53 -6.82 0.97 -8.73
CA PHE A 53 -6.22 0.27 -7.59
C PHE A 53 -5.05 1.04 -6.99
N HIS A 54 -4.19 1.62 -7.82
CA HIS A 54 -3.10 2.49 -7.35
C HIS A 54 -3.62 3.68 -6.54
N ARG A 55 -4.65 4.40 -7.02
CA ARG A 55 -5.25 5.54 -6.29
C ARG A 55 -5.74 5.14 -4.91
N ARG A 56 -6.42 4.00 -4.79
CA ARG A 56 -6.92 3.49 -3.50
C ARG A 56 -5.79 3.06 -2.57
N ALA A 57 -4.80 2.33 -3.11
CA ALA A 57 -3.66 1.88 -2.34
C ALA A 57 -2.85 3.04 -1.75
N GLN A 58 -2.56 4.06 -2.56
CA GLN A 58 -1.87 5.28 -2.14
C GLN A 58 -2.67 6.03 -1.08
N PHE A 59 -3.97 6.25 -1.30
CA PHE A 59 -4.81 6.95 -0.32
C PHE A 59 -4.78 6.29 1.07
N TRP A 60 -4.88 4.96 1.13
CA TRP A 60 -4.85 4.25 2.41
C TRP A 60 -3.49 4.29 3.09
N LEU A 61 -2.40 4.21 2.32
CA LEU A 61 -1.05 4.36 2.87
C LEU A 61 -0.87 5.77 3.44
N ASP A 62 -1.21 6.79 2.66
CA ASP A 62 -1.07 8.20 3.04
C ASP A 62 -1.92 8.54 4.26
N PHE A 63 -3.11 7.94 4.39
CA PHE A 63 -3.98 8.13 5.55
C PHE A 63 -3.31 7.67 6.85
N VAL A 64 -2.59 6.54 6.83
CA VAL A 64 -1.84 6.05 7.99
C VAL A 64 -0.57 6.86 8.20
N GLU A 65 0.11 7.26 7.12
CA GLU A 65 1.33 8.08 7.18
C GLU A 65 1.11 9.49 7.73
N ALA A 66 -0.07 10.06 7.51
CA ALA A 66 -0.42 11.37 8.05
C ALA A 66 -0.55 11.35 9.59
N GLU A 67 -0.63 10.15 10.19
CA GLU A 67 -0.82 9.92 11.61
C GLU A 67 0.53 9.63 12.29
N ASN A 68 1.07 10.62 13.01
CA ASN A 68 2.43 10.55 13.59
C ASN A 68 2.57 9.62 14.81
N SER A 69 1.49 9.04 15.36
CA SER A 69 1.57 8.15 16.52
C SER A 69 2.06 6.74 16.19
N MET A 70 2.22 6.42 14.90
CA MET A 70 2.59 5.09 14.41
C MET A 70 1.59 4.02 14.87
N GLY A 71 0.30 4.33 14.77
CA GLY A 71 -0.77 3.39 15.09
C GLY A 71 -1.00 3.17 16.59
N PHE A 72 -0.39 3.97 17.48
CA PHE A 72 -0.63 3.87 18.91
C PHE A 72 -2.11 4.13 19.27
N HIS A 73 -2.74 5.12 18.64
CA HIS A 73 -4.13 5.48 18.92
C HIS A 73 -5.15 4.41 18.49
N ALA A 74 -4.87 3.69 17.39
CA ALA A 74 -5.80 2.70 16.81
C ALA A 74 -5.05 1.59 16.06
N PRO A 75 -4.30 0.72 16.76
CA PRO A 75 -3.36 -0.21 16.13
C PRO A 75 -4.01 -1.22 15.18
N GLN A 76 -5.20 -1.71 15.54
CA GLN A 76 -5.93 -2.67 14.71
C GLN A 76 -6.47 -2.01 13.43
N GLU A 77 -6.91 -0.76 13.53
CA GLU A 77 -7.42 -0.02 12.38
C GLU A 77 -6.28 0.40 11.44
N ALA A 78 -5.15 0.85 11.97
CA ALA A 78 -3.95 1.10 11.18
C ALA A 78 -3.52 -0.18 10.43
N ALA A 79 -3.53 -1.34 11.11
CA ALA A 79 -3.19 -2.61 10.48
C ALA A 79 -4.20 -3.01 9.39
N ARG A 80 -5.51 -2.80 9.61
CA ARG A 80 -6.55 -3.06 8.62
C ARG A 80 -6.34 -2.21 7.36
N ILE A 81 -6.14 -0.89 7.53
CA ILE A 81 -5.95 0.05 6.42
C ILE A 81 -4.67 -0.26 5.63
N LEU A 82 -3.56 -0.56 6.31
CA LEU A 82 -2.33 -0.97 5.63
C LEU A 82 -2.49 -2.30 4.90
N GLY A 83 -3.27 -3.23 5.45
CA GLY A 83 -3.66 -4.47 4.76
C GLY A 83 -4.44 -4.22 3.47
N GLU A 84 -5.42 -3.31 3.50
CA GLU A 84 -6.17 -2.87 2.31
C GLU A 84 -5.25 -2.20 1.27
N SER A 85 -4.31 -1.36 1.70
CA SER A 85 -3.30 -0.75 0.81
C SER A 85 -2.46 -1.81 0.08
N ILE A 86 -2.02 -2.85 0.80
CA ILE A 86 -1.32 -4.00 0.22
C ILE A 86 -2.21 -4.73 -0.77
N ASP A 87 -3.46 -5.07 -0.41
CA ASP A 87 -4.39 -5.79 -1.30
C ASP A 87 -4.64 -5.03 -2.60
N PHE A 88 -4.97 -3.73 -2.50
CA PHE A 88 -5.17 -2.90 -3.68
C PHE A 88 -3.91 -2.82 -4.54
N SER A 89 -2.73 -2.70 -3.91
CA SER A 89 -1.47 -2.71 -4.65
C SER A 89 -1.32 -4.00 -5.46
N ARG A 90 -1.53 -5.18 -4.84
CA ARG A 90 -1.43 -6.48 -5.52
C ARG A 90 -2.49 -6.65 -6.61
N ARG A 91 -3.72 -6.22 -6.37
CA ARG A 91 -4.78 -6.25 -7.40
C ARG A 91 -4.46 -5.37 -8.59
N GLY A 92 -3.86 -4.20 -8.36
CA GLY A 92 -3.32 -3.35 -9.43
C GLY A 92 -2.26 -4.07 -10.24
N GLN A 93 -1.34 -4.79 -9.60
CA GLN A 93 -0.29 -5.53 -10.31
C GLN A 93 -0.87 -6.67 -11.16
N LEU A 94 -1.87 -7.39 -10.63
CA LEU A 94 -2.60 -8.41 -11.39
C LEU A 94 -3.32 -7.79 -12.59
N ALA A 95 -3.97 -6.63 -12.41
CA ALA A 95 -4.63 -5.93 -13.49
C ALA A 95 -3.65 -5.50 -14.61
N VAL A 96 -2.42 -5.08 -14.27
CA VAL A 96 -1.36 -4.82 -15.27
C VAL A 96 -0.93 -6.10 -15.97
N ARG A 97 -0.72 -7.19 -15.22
CA ARG A 97 -0.26 -8.49 -15.74
C ARG A 97 -1.27 -9.09 -16.72
N ASP A 98 -2.56 -8.96 -16.43
CA ASP A 98 -3.62 -9.64 -17.18
C ASP A 98 -4.04 -8.87 -18.47
N LEU A 99 -3.36 -7.76 -18.80
CA LEU A 99 -3.56 -7.05 -20.07
C LEU A 99 -3.21 -7.94 -21.27
N LYS A 100 -4.14 -8.07 -22.22
CA LYS A 100 -3.99 -8.90 -23.43
C LYS A 100 -2.68 -8.61 -24.18
N PRO A 101 -1.94 -9.61 -24.68
CA PRO A 101 -0.72 -9.38 -25.46
C PRO A 101 -0.98 -8.43 -26.63
N ARG A 102 0.02 -7.59 -26.95
CA ARG A 102 -0.04 -6.79 -28.18
C ARG A 102 0.18 -7.73 -29.37
N SER A 103 -0.73 -7.70 -30.35
CA SER A 103 -0.62 -8.38 -31.65
C SER A 103 0.40 -7.71 -32.55
#